data_AF-A0A959RP00-F1
#
_entry.id   AF-A0A959RP00-F1
#
_cell.length_a   1.000
_cell.length_b   1.000
_cell.length_c   1.000
_cell.angle_alpha   90.00
_cell.angle_beta   90.00
_cell.angle_gamma   90.00
#
_symmetry.space_group_name_H-M   'P 1'
#
loop_
_entity.id
_entity.type
_entity.pdbx_description
1 polymer ?
#
loop_
_entity_poly.entity_id
_entity_poly.type
_entity_poly.pdbx_seq_one_letter_code
_entity_poly.pdbx_strand_id
1 'polypeptide(L)'
;IIVAMRHTNPKGESKLLPGCTLPLTGVNCVKKIVSDLAALEMTPRGFKLIERAPGVSVEEIKEKTAGKLIVEGEIPEMQFD
;
A
#
# COMPACT_ATOMS: atom_id res chain seq x y z
N ILE A 1 8.94 11.11 -2.87
CA ILE A 1 8.71 10.24 -4.04
C ILE A 1 7.36 9.57 -3.89
N ILE A 2 6.53 9.62 -4.94
CA ILE A 2 5.27 8.90 -5.02
C ILE A 2 5.48 7.76 -6.01
N VAL A 3 5.06 6.55 -5.66
CA VAL A 3 5.17 5.39 -6.54
C VAL A 3 3.77 4.90 -6.90
N ALA A 4 3.49 4.82 -8.19
CA ALA A 4 2.29 4.17 -8.71
C ALA A 4 2.65 2.75 -9.15
N MET A 5 2.00 1.73 -8.59
CA MET A 5 2.26 0.33 -8.94
C MET A 5 1.05 -0.56 -8.65
N ARG A 6 0.98 -1.74 -9.27
CA ARG A 6 0.03 -2.79 -8.84
C ARG A 6 0.41 -3.31 -7.46
N HIS A 7 -0.57 -3.47 -6.58
CA HIS A 7 -0.43 -3.89 -5.18
C HIS A 7 0.19 -5.29 -5.06
N THR A 8 -0.21 -6.18 -5.96
CA THR A 8 0.29 -7.55 -6.06
C THR A 8 1.03 -7.77 -7.38
N ASN A 9 1.79 -8.85 -7.43
CA ASN A 9 2.34 -9.36 -8.68
C ASN A 9 1.28 -10.19 -9.46
N PRO A 10 1.56 -10.66 -10.69
CA PRO A 10 0.62 -11.48 -11.46
C PRO A 10 0.21 -12.80 -10.79
N LYS A 11 0.97 -13.27 -9.79
CA LYS A 11 0.66 -14.46 -9.00
C LYS A 11 -0.20 -14.15 -7.75
N GLY A 12 -0.54 -12.87 -7.52
CA GLY A 12 -1.30 -12.42 -6.37
C GLY A 12 -0.46 -12.15 -5.12
N GLU A 13 0.87 -12.32 -5.17
CA GLU A 13 1.74 -12.10 -4.02
C GLU A 13 1.93 -10.60 -3.77
N SER A 14 1.93 -10.20 -2.49
CA SER A 14 2.09 -8.81 -2.07
C SER A 14 3.45 -8.25 -2.51
N LYS A 15 3.45 -7.02 -3.03
CA LYS A 15 4.69 -6.25 -3.24
C LYS A 15 5.07 -5.39 -2.04
N LEU A 16 4.15 -5.22 -1.10
CA LEU A 16 4.36 -4.46 0.14
C LEU A 16 4.83 -5.44 1.20
N LEU A 17 6.14 -5.60 1.30
CA LEU A 17 6.80 -6.56 2.19
C LEU A 17 7.33 -5.88 3.46
N PRO A 18 7.56 -6.62 4.56
CA PRO A 18 8.26 -6.08 5.73
C PRO A 18 9.72 -5.68 5.44
N GLY A 19 10.32 -6.24 4.38
CA GLY A 19 11.62 -5.87 3.86
C GLY A 19 11.72 -6.20 2.38
N CYS A 20 12.45 -5.37 1.62
CA CYS A 20 12.68 -5.63 0.20
C CYS A 20 13.58 -6.85 0.02
N THR A 21 13.15 -7.78 -0.84
CA THR A 21 13.93 -8.97 -1.22
C THR A 21 14.81 -8.74 -2.44
N LEU A 22 14.53 -7.67 -3.18
CA LEU A 22 15.27 -7.26 -4.37
C LEU A 22 16.26 -6.13 -4.02
N PRO A 23 17.31 -5.94 -4.83
CA PRO A 23 18.27 -4.84 -4.65
C PRO A 23 17.56 -3.48 -4.54
N LEU A 24 17.88 -2.74 -3.48
CA LEU A 24 17.28 -1.44 -3.21
C LEU A 24 17.81 -0.39 -4.19
N THR A 25 16.90 0.31 -4.87
CA THR A 25 17.23 1.51 -5.66
C THR A 25 17.47 2.74 -4.77
N GLY A 26 16.85 2.78 -3.59
CA GLY A 26 16.99 3.85 -2.61
C GLY A 26 16.37 3.46 -1.28
N VAL A 27 16.87 4.06 -0.19
CA VAL A 27 16.44 3.76 1.19
C VAL A 27 15.57 4.90 1.71
N ASN A 28 14.41 4.59 2.29
CA ASN A 28 13.51 5.55 2.94
C ASN A 28 13.09 6.77 2.08
N CYS A 29 13.13 6.64 0.75
CA CYS A 29 12.89 7.74 -0.17
C CYS A 29 11.42 7.83 -0.66
N VAL A 30 10.68 6.72 -0.58
CA VAL A 30 9.24 6.67 -0.90
C VAL A 30 8.44 7.31 0.22
N LYS A 31 7.50 8.18 -0.15
CA LYS A 31 6.59 8.87 0.79
C LYS A 31 5.17 8.35 0.68
N LYS A 32 4.70 8.10 -0.55
CA LYS A 32 3.37 7.54 -0.81
C LYS A 32 3.43 6.45 -1.87
N ILE A 33 2.56 5.46 -1.73
CA ILE A 33 2.34 4.40 -2.69
C ILE A 33 0.87 4.48 -3.09
N VAL A 34 0.61 4.58 -4.38
CA VAL A 34 -0.74 4.51 -4.94
C VAL A 34 -0.83 3.23 -5.75
N SER A 35 -1.82 2.40 -5.44
CA SER A 35 -2.04 1.13 -6.13
C SER A 35 -3.47 0.99 -6.62
N ASP A 36 -3.71 -0.09 -7.36
CA ASP A 36 -5.04 -0.53 -7.80
C ASP A 36 -6.01 -0.87 -6.66
N LEU A 37 -5.53 -0.92 -5.40
CA LEU A 37 -6.32 -1.27 -4.23
C LEU A 37 -6.40 -0.14 -3.19
N ALA A 38 -5.34 0.66 -3.05
CA ALA A 38 -5.23 1.60 -1.95
C ALA A 38 -4.18 2.70 -2.19
N ALA A 39 -4.35 3.83 -1.51
CA ALA A 39 -3.35 4.85 -1.33
C ALA A 39 -2.77 4.72 0.09
N LEU A 40 -1.46 4.59 0.15
CA LEU A 40 -0.71 4.30 1.37
C LEU A 40 0.37 5.35 1.59
N GLU A 41 0.58 5.72 2.84
CA GLU A 41 1.66 6.59 3.26
C GLU A 41 2.76 5.81 4.00
N MET A 42 4.02 6.15 3.72
CA MET A 42 5.17 5.56 4.38
C MET A 42 5.42 6.25 5.70
N THR A 43 5.30 5.49 6.79
CA THR A 43 5.62 5.96 8.14
C THR A 43 6.74 5.10 8.73
N PRO A 44 7.50 5.59 9.73
CA PRO A 44 8.47 4.77 10.46
C PRO A 44 7.86 3.53 11.13
N ARG A 45 6.52 3.50 11.33
CA ARG A 45 5.81 2.39 11.96
C ARG A 45 5.32 1.33 10.96
N GLY A 46 5.28 1.64 9.66
CA GLY A 46 4.70 0.79 8.61
C GLY A 46 3.92 1.57 7.54
N PHE A 47 3.13 0.84 6.77
CA PHE A 47 2.27 1.34 5.69
C PHE A 47 0.98 1.88 6.31
N LYS A 48 0.76 3.20 6.31
CA LYS A 48 -0.51 3.79 6.76
C LYS A 48 -1.51 3.79 5.61
N LEU A 49 -2.66 3.17 5.81
CA LEU A 49 -3.77 3.21 4.85
C LEU A 49 -4.46 4.57 4.93
N ILE A 50 -4.56 5.26 3.79
CA ILE A 50 -5.15 6.60 3.68
C ILE A 50 -6.49 6.52 2.95
N GLU A 51 -6.51 5.86 1.79
CA GLU A 51 -7.71 5.68 0.97
C GLU A 51 -7.73 4.26 0.41
N ARG A 52 -8.93 3.74 0.17
CA ARG A 52 -9.18 2.47 -0.51
C ARG A 52 -9.75 2.71 -1.90
N ALA A 53 -9.45 1.84 -2.86
CA ALA A 53 -10.08 1.92 -4.17
C ALA A 53 -11.60 1.67 -4.03
N PRO A 54 -12.43 2.24 -4.92
CA PRO A 54 -13.88 2.02 -4.88
C PRO A 54 -14.24 0.54 -4.92
N GLY A 55 -15.13 0.12 -4.01
CA GLY A 55 -15.56 -1.28 -3.90
C GLY A 55 -14.52 -2.24 -3.28
N VAL A 56 -13.34 -1.75 -2.88
CA VAL A 56 -12.33 -2.57 -2.19
C VAL A 56 -12.49 -2.42 -0.67
N SER A 57 -12.51 -3.54 0.05
CA SER A 57 -12.59 -3.56 1.51
C SER A 57 -11.22 -3.40 2.17
N VAL A 58 -11.20 -2.94 3.42
CA VAL A 58 -9.97 -2.85 4.21
C VAL A 58 -9.38 -4.25 4.46
N GLU A 59 -10.23 -5.26 4.61
CA GLU A 59 -9.89 -6.66 4.80
C GLU A 59 -9.12 -7.20 3.60
N GLU A 60 -9.59 -6.92 2.37
CA GLU A 60 -8.90 -7.32 1.15
C GLU A 60 -7.50 -6.70 1.06
N ILE A 61 -7.38 -5.42 1.43
CA ILE A 61 -6.09 -4.72 1.44
C ILE A 61 -5.15 -5.35 2.48
N LYS A 62 -5.66 -5.71 3.67
CA LYS A 62 -4.89 -6.42 4.70
C LYS A 62 -4.38 -7.76 4.19
N GLU A 63 -5.23 -8.57 3.55
CA GLU A 63 -4.84 -9.87 3.00
C GLU A 63 -3.79 -9.75 1.89
N LYS A 64 -3.85 -8.67 1.10
CA LYS A 64 -2.91 -8.40 0.00
C LYS A 64 -1.69 -7.57 0.41
N THR A 65 -1.55 -7.22 1.68
CA THR A 65 -0.39 -6.50 2.24
C THR A 65 0.38 -7.40 3.20
N ALA A 66 1.58 -7.86 2.83
CA ALA A 66 2.42 -8.67 3.73
C ALA A 66 3.18 -7.84 4.77
N GLY A 67 3.42 -6.56 4.48
CA GLY A 67 4.05 -5.60 5.36
C GLY A 67 3.13 -5.15 6.49
N LYS A 68 3.68 -4.43 7.47
CA LYS A 68 2.91 -3.91 8.59
C LYS A 68 1.97 -2.79 8.11
N LEU A 69 0.69 -3.13 7.94
CA LEU A 69 -0.37 -2.19 7.59
C LEU A 69 -0.96 -1.55 8.86
N ILE A 70 -1.10 -0.24 8.83
CA ILE A 70 -1.69 0.58 9.89
C ILE A 70 -3.01 1.12 9.35
N VAL A 71 -4.09 0.71 9.99
CA VAL A 71 -5.45 1.19 9.70
C VAL A 71 -5.92 1.96 10.93
N GLU A 72 -6.14 3.26 10.76
CA GLU A 72 -6.53 4.17 11.84
C GLU A 72 -7.81 4.91 11.42
N GLY A 73 -8.91 4.64 12.13
CA GLY A 73 -10.21 5.27 11.86
C GLY A 73 -10.92 4.72 10.62
N GLU A 74 -11.78 5.55 10.06
CA GLU A 74 -12.52 5.26 8.83
C GLU A 74 -11.65 5.55 7.60
N ILE A 75 -11.60 4.59 6.67
CA ILE A 75 -10.82 4.71 5.44
C ILE A 75 -11.76 5.03 4.28
N PRO A 76 -11.74 6.27 3.75
CA PRO A 76 -12.59 6.67 2.65
C PRO A 76 -12.19 5.97 1.34
N GLU A 77 -13.16 5.87 0.42
CA GLU A 77 -12.88 5.50 -0.97
C GLU A 77 -12.20 6.64 -1.70
N MET A 78 -11.29 6.31 -2.63
CA MET A 78 -10.74 7.27 -3.57
C MET A 78 -11.86 7.87 -4.42
N GLN A 79 -11.86 9.19 -4.53
CA GLN A 79 -12.76 9.92 -5.43
C GLN A 79 -12.03 10.20 -6.74
N PHE A 80 -12.66 9.85 -7.86
CA PHE A 80 -12.17 10.11 -9.21
C PHE A 80 -13.12 11.13 -9.87
N ASP A 81 -13.07 12.37 -9.39
CA ASP A 81 -13.77 13.49 -10.05
C ASP A 81 -12.99 13.99 -11.28
#